data_AF-A0A2W4R5S9-F1
#
_entry.id   AF-A0A2W4R5S9-F1
#
_cell.length_a   1.000
_cell.length_b   1.000
_cell.length_c   1.000
_cell.angle_alpha   90.00
_cell.angle_beta   90.00
_cell.angle_gamma   90.00
#
_symmetry.space_group_name_H-M   'P 1'
#
loop_
_entity.id
_entity.type
_entity.pdbx_description
1 polymer ?
#
loop_
_entity_poly.entity_id
_entity_poly.type
_entity_poly.pdbx_seq_one_letter_code
_entity_poly.pdbx_strand_id
1 'polypeptide(L)'
;MSQPLKIVLGILAILPAIATAVLLSSGLLPGAEEIEAQGARVFFEAWREHGGPVSMLTLLVTTLFIVIAWRSPHVPPRRRVMWALLLVLGGPVTLLAFWWLYCWEQSPPIPGWRD
;
A
#
# COMPACT_ATOMS: atom_id res chain seq x y z
N MET A 1 -6.70 -18.85 6.79
CA MET A 1 -5.68 -17.94 7.38
C MET A 1 -6.08 -17.62 8.82
N SER A 2 -5.17 -17.70 9.79
CA SER A 2 -5.48 -17.49 11.21
C SER A 2 -5.72 -15.99 11.51
N GLN A 3 -6.52 -15.70 12.54
CA GLN A 3 -6.79 -14.32 12.99
C GLN A 3 -5.52 -13.48 13.29
N PRO A 4 -4.51 -13.97 14.04
CA PRO A 4 -3.32 -13.18 14.30
C PRO A 4 -2.57 -12.80 13.00
N LEU A 5 -2.52 -13.71 12.02
CA LEU A 5 -1.89 -13.44 10.73
C LEU A 5 -2.64 -12.36 9.93
N LYS A 6 -3.98 -12.34 10.00
CA LYS A 6 -4.78 -11.27 9.36
C LYS A 6 -4.45 -9.90 9.93
N ILE A 7 -4.32 -9.80 11.25
CA ILE A 7 -3.98 -8.55 11.94
C ILE A 7 -2.57 -8.09 11.54
N VAL A 8 -1.59 -8.99 11.54
CA VAL A 8 -0.21 -8.69 11.11
C VAL A 8 -0.17 -8.18 9.68
N LEU A 9 -0.89 -8.82 8.76
CA LEU A 9 -0.97 -8.35 7.36
C LEU A 9 -1.67 -6.99 7.25
N GLY A 10 -2.63 -6.70 8.12
CA GLY A 10 -3.29 -5.39 8.16
C GLY A 10 -2.34 -4.29 8.60
N ILE A 11 -1.56 -4.54 9.65
CA ILE A 11 -0.49 -3.64 10.10
C ILE A 11 0.51 -3.41 8.96
N LEU A 12 0.96 -4.49 8.31
CA LEU A 12 1.90 -4.39 7.18
C LEU A 12 1.33 -3.59 6.00
N ALA A 13 0.03 -3.71 5.70
CA ALA A 13 -0.61 -2.94 4.64
C ALA A 13 -0.72 -1.44 4.97
N ILE A 14 -0.90 -1.09 6.25
CA ILE A 14 -1.01 0.30 6.71
C ILE A 14 0.35 1.01 6.77
N LEU A 15 1.43 0.29 7.08
CA LEU A 15 2.77 0.88 7.29
C LEU A 15 3.26 1.76 6.11
N PRO A 16 3.20 1.31 4.84
CA PRO A 16 3.55 2.16 3.70
C PRO A 16 2.69 3.42 3.59
N ALA A 17 1.41 3.34 3.95
CA ALA A 17 0.50 4.48 3.91
C ALA A 17 0.90 5.54 4.93
N ILE A 18 1.16 5.13 6.17
CA ILE A 18 1.63 6.03 7.24
C ILE A 18 2.99 6.63 6.87
N ALA A 19 3.94 5.81 6.43
CA ALA A 19 5.28 6.28 6.06
C ALA A 19 5.23 7.31 4.93
N THR A 20 4.42 7.06 3.91
CA THR A 20 4.21 8.01 2.80
C THR A 20 3.52 9.29 3.27
N ALA A 21 2.50 9.18 4.12
CA ALA A 21 1.79 10.34 4.66
C ALA A 21 2.70 11.23 5.52
N VAL A 22 3.52 10.63 6.38
CA VAL A 22 4.51 11.35 7.19
C VAL A 22 5.51 12.08 6.28
N LEU A 23 6.02 11.39 5.25
CA LEU A 23 6.95 11.97 4.31
C LEU A 23 6.33 13.14 3.53
N LEU A 24 5.09 13.01 3.07
CA LEU A 24 4.35 14.07 2.40
C LEU A 24 4.03 15.25 3.34
N SER A 25 3.69 14.98 4.60
CA SER A 25 3.39 16.03 5.58
C SER A 25 4.60 16.90 5.93
N SER A 26 5.82 16.43 5.69
CA SER A 26 7.04 17.22 5.90
C SER A 26 7.14 18.44 4.96
N GLY A 27 6.40 18.44 3.84
CA GLY A 27 6.35 19.54 2.88
C GLY A 27 5.01 20.26 2.73
N LEU A 28 3.92 19.69 3.26
CA LEU A 28 2.55 20.13 2.96
C LEU A 28 1.85 20.91 4.09
N LEU A 29 2.53 21.26 5.19
CA LEU A 29 1.95 22.13 6.22
C LEU A 29 1.97 23.60 5.72
N PRO A 30 0.81 24.22 5.40
CA PRO A 30 0.78 25.50 4.70
C PRO A 30 0.77 26.69 5.67
N GLY A 31 1.48 27.76 5.27
CA GLY A 31 1.29 29.11 5.77
C GLY A 31 2.33 30.09 5.22
N ALA A 32 1.95 30.95 4.25
CA ALA A 32 2.74 32.02 3.62
C ALA A 32 3.74 31.62 2.50
N GLU A 33 3.75 32.39 1.42
CA GLU A 33 4.50 32.15 0.16
C GLU A 33 6.02 32.05 0.34
N GLU A 34 6.60 32.67 1.39
CA GLU A 34 8.02 32.49 1.76
C GLU A 34 8.33 31.10 2.35
N ILE A 35 7.30 30.39 2.84
CA ILE A 35 7.42 29.02 3.38
C ILE A 35 7.36 27.98 2.27
N GLU A 36 6.94 28.31 1.04
CA GLU A 36 6.81 27.33 -0.04
C GLU A 36 8.18 26.80 -0.51
N ALA A 37 9.18 27.67 -0.67
CA ALA A 37 10.55 27.27 -1.00
C ALA A 37 11.22 26.50 0.16
N GLN A 38 10.91 26.87 1.41
CA GLN A 38 11.45 26.23 2.59
C GLN A 38 10.80 24.87 2.86
N GLY A 39 9.48 24.74 2.64
CA GLY A 39 8.72 23.50 2.71
C GLY A 39 9.13 22.51 1.61
N ALA A 40 9.35 22.99 0.39
CA ALA A 40 9.91 22.17 -0.68
C ALA A 40 11.30 21.64 -0.31
N ARG A 41 12.16 22.49 0.28
CA ARG A 41 13.50 22.06 0.74
C ARG A 41 13.42 21.01 1.84
N VAL A 42 12.59 21.22 2.86
CA VAL A 42 12.38 20.25 3.96
C VAL A 42 11.83 18.92 3.42
N PHE A 43 10.87 18.97 2.49
CA PHE A 43 10.38 17.79 1.81
C PHE A 43 11.48 17.07 1.03
N PHE A 44 12.29 17.79 0.25
CA PHE A 44 13.38 17.19 -0.53
C PHE A 44 14.47 16.60 0.36
N GLU A 45 14.80 17.23 1.49
CA GLU A 45 15.73 16.71 2.48
C GLU A 45 15.17 15.44 3.13
N ALA A 46 13.90 15.46 3.58
CA ALA A 46 13.22 14.29 4.13
C ALA A 46 13.08 13.16 3.07
N TRP A 47 12.78 13.48 1.82
CA TRP A 47 12.71 12.53 0.71
C TRP A 47 14.09 11.94 0.41
N ARG A 48 15.14 12.74 0.44
CA ARG A 48 16.51 12.27 0.25
C ARG A 48 16.93 11.32 1.38
N GLU A 49 16.58 11.63 2.61
CA GLU A 49 16.98 10.85 3.78
C GLU A 49 16.13 9.58 3.97
N HIS A 50 14.81 9.69 3.77
CA HIS A 50 13.85 8.63 4.09
C HIS A 50 13.15 8.04 2.87
N GLY A 51 13.16 8.69 1.71
CA GLY A 51 12.49 8.21 0.50
C GLY A 51 13.01 6.86 0.02
N GLY A 52 14.32 6.60 0.14
CA GLY A 52 14.90 5.28 -0.14
C GLY A 52 14.33 4.17 0.77
N PRO A 53 14.49 4.28 2.10
CA PRO A 53 13.88 3.34 3.05
C PRO A 53 12.37 3.16 2.89
N VAL A 54 11.60 4.24 2.71
CA VAL A 54 10.14 4.20 2.51
C VAL A 54 9.77 3.49 1.21
N SER A 55 10.51 3.75 0.13
CA SER A 55 10.32 3.04 -1.14
C SER A 55 10.64 1.55 -1.01
N MET A 56 11.71 1.20 -0.29
CA MET A 56 12.09 -0.19 -0.06
C MET A 56 11.06 -0.95 0.78
N LEU A 57 10.56 -0.33 1.86
CA LEU A 57 9.47 -0.87 2.65
C LEU A 57 8.22 -1.10 1.79
N THR A 58 7.84 -0.09 0.99
CA THR A 58 6.68 -0.17 0.11
C THR A 58 6.82 -1.29 -0.92
N LEU A 59 7.97 -1.42 -1.56
CA LEU A 59 8.25 -2.50 -2.51
C LEU A 59 8.21 -3.89 -1.85
N LEU A 60 8.76 -4.02 -0.65
CA LEU A 60 8.78 -5.29 0.08
C LEU A 60 7.37 -5.74 0.48
N VAL A 61 6.57 -4.83 1.04
CA VAL A 61 5.16 -5.10 1.39
C VAL A 61 4.35 -5.38 0.12
N THR A 62 4.55 -4.62 -0.95
CA THR A 62 3.87 -4.85 -2.24
C THR A 62 4.17 -6.22 -2.81
N THR A 63 5.43 -6.62 -2.82
CA THR A 63 5.87 -7.93 -3.31
C THR A 63 5.25 -9.07 -2.49
N LEU A 64 5.23 -8.93 -1.16
CA LEU A 64 4.57 -9.88 -0.28
C LEU A 64 3.09 -10.06 -0.64
N PHE A 65 2.37 -8.96 -0.85
CA PHE A 65 0.95 -8.98 -1.20
C PHE A 65 0.69 -9.58 -2.59
N ILE A 66 1.58 -9.36 -3.56
CA ILE A 66 1.52 -10.02 -4.87
C ILE A 66 1.70 -11.55 -4.72
N VAL A 67 2.66 -11.99 -3.91
CA VAL A 67 2.85 -13.42 -3.62
C VAL A 67 1.62 -14.02 -2.96
N ILE A 68 1.01 -13.31 -2.00
CA ILE A 68 -0.25 -13.72 -1.37
C ILE A 68 -1.37 -13.81 -2.41
N ALA A 69 -1.49 -12.85 -3.32
CA ALA A 69 -2.49 -12.89 -4.39
C ALA A 69 -2.33 -14.12 -5.31
N TRP A 70 -1.09 -14.57 -5.55
CA TRP A 70 -0.81 -15.71 -6.43
C TRP A 70 -1.04 -17.04 -5.74
N ARG A 71 -0.75 -17.10 -4.43
CA ARG A 71 -0.91 -18.31 -3.63
C ARG A 71 -2.32 -18.46 -3.05
N SER A 72 -3.09 -17.38 -2.95
CA SER A 72 -4.43 -17.43 -2.39
C SER A 72 -5.42 -18.11 -3.36
N PRO A 73 -6.16 -19.14 -2.91
CA PRO A 73 -7.21 -19.75 -3.72
C PRO A 73 -8.43 -18.85 -3.90
N HIS A 74 -8.58 -17.81 -3.08
CA HIS A 74 -9.71 -16.88 -3.11
C HIS A 74 -9.57 -15.78 -4.17
N VAL A 75 -8.36 -15.56 -4.70
CA VAL A 75 -8.13 -14.57 -5.75
C VAL A 75 -8.33 -15.26 -7.12
N PRO A 76 -9.33 -14.83 -7.92
CA PRO A 76 -9.60 -15.45 -9.21
C PRO A 76 -8.37 -15.40 -10.13
N PRO A 77 -8.00 -16.49 -10.83
CA PRO A 77 -6.80 -16.54 -11.66
C PRO A 77 -6.70 -15.40 -12.68
N ARG A 78 -7.81 -15.04 -13.33
CA ARG A 78 -7.87 -13.92 -14.29
C ARG A 78 -7.61 -12.55 -13.66
N ARG A 79 -7.90 -12.38 -12.36
CA ARG A 79 -7.76 -11.11 -11.64
C ARG A 79 -6.44 -10.96 -10.91
N ARG A 80 -5.64 -12.04 -10.82
CA ARG A 80 -4.31 -12.00 -10.24
C ARG A 80 -3.48 -10.90 -10.89
N VAL A 81 -3.30 -10.96 -12.21
CA VAL A 81 -2.50 -9.97 -12.97
C VAL A 81 -2.98 -8.54 -12.73
N MET A 82 -4.30 -8.32 -12.78
CA MET A 82 -4.91 -7.03 -12.47
C MET A 82 -4.55 -6.55 -11.05
N TRP A 83 -4.66 -7.42 -10.05
CA TRP A 83 -4.29 -7.07 -8.67
C TRP A 83 -2.81 -6.78 -8.52
N ALA A 84 -1.91 -7.51 -9.19
CA ALA A 84 -0.50 -7.18 -9.15
C ALA A 84 -0.22 -5.79 -9.75
N LEU A 85 -0.86 -5.46 -10.87
CA LEU A 85 -0.75 -4.13 -11.47
C LEU A 85 -1.30 -3.05 -10.54
N LEU A 86 -2.47 -3.26 -9.94
CA LEU A 86 -3.05 -2.33 -8.99
C LEU A 86 -2.16 -2.16 -7.75
N LEU A 87 -1.56 -3.24 -7.22
CA LEU A 87 -0.70 -3.18 -6.05
C LEU A 87 0.59 -2.39 -6.32
N VAL A 88 1.14 -2.50 -7.53
CA VAL A 88 2.32 -1.73 -7.94
C VAL A 88 1.98 -0.27 -8.23
N LEU A 89 0.88 0.01 -8.92
CA LEU A 89 0.55 1.34 -9.42
C LEU A 89 -0.32 2.17 -8.47
N GLY A 90 -1.23 1.53 -7.75
CA GLY A 90 -2.18 2.19 -6.84
C GLY A 90 -1.64 2.43 -5.43
N GLY A 91 -0.45 1.89 -5.14
CA GLY A 91 0.29 2.20 -3.92
C GLY A 91 -0.44 1.77 -2.63
N PRO A 92 -0.31 2.53 -1.53
CA PRO A 92 -0.77 2.09 -0.22
C PRO A 92 -2.28 1.85 -0.11
N VAL A 93 -3.09 2.60 -0.86
CA VAL A 93 -4.56 2.43 -0.86
C VAL A 93 -4.94 1.06 -1.39
N THR A 94 -4.27 0.59 -2.44
CA THR A 94 -4.54 -0.73 -3.00
C THR A 94 -4.11 -1.86 -2.07
N LEU A 95 -3.03 -1.69 -1.31
CA LEU A 95 -2.62 -2.67 -0.29
C LEU A 95 -3.71 -2.88 0.76
N LEU A 96 -4.30 -1.79 1.23
CA LEU A 96 -5.41 -1.83 2.19
C LEU A 96 -6.66 -2.47 1.60
N ALA A 97 -7.02 -2.09 0.37
CA ALA A 97 -8.16 -2.66 -0.32
C ALA A 97 -8.00 -4.18 -0.54
N PHE A 98 -6.80 -4.63 -0.96
CA PHE A 98 -6.52 -6.04 -1.13
C PHE A 98 -6.57 -6.79 0.20
N TRP A 99 -5.94 -6.25 1.24
CA TRP A 99 -5.98 -6.83 2.58
C TRP A 99 -7.43 -7.00 3.05
N TRP A 100 -8.25 -5.96 2.91
CA TRP A 100 -9.65 -6.00 3.31
C TRP A 100 -10.42 -7.11 2.56
N LEU A 101 -10.33 -7.14 1.23
CA LEU A 101 -11.14 -8.00 0.36
C LEU A 101 -10.71 -9.47 0.30
N TYR A 102 -9.44 -9.77 0.54
CA TYR A 102 -8.90 -11.13 0.34
C TYR A 102 -8.17 -11.70 1.54
N CYS A 103 -7.76 -10.87 2.50
CA CYS A 103 -7.11 -11.33 3.73
C CYS A 103 -8.07 -11.28 4.93
N TRP A 104 -8.82 -10.17 5.07
CA TRP A 104 -9.74 -9.94 6.18
C TRP A 104 -11.08 -10.63 5.93
N GLU A 105 -11.86 -10.09 4.99
CA GLU A 105 -12.99 -10.78 4.40
C GLU A 105 -12.43 -11.80 3.41
N GLN A 106 -12.73 -13.08 3.62
CA GLN A 106 -12.55 -14.06 2.56
C GLN A 106 -13.78 -13.92 1.68
N SER A 107 -13.88 -12.82 0.92
CA SER A 107 -15.06 -12.58 0.09
C SER A 107 -15.32 -13.84 -0.73
N PRO A 108 -16.51 -14.47 -0.61
CA PRO A 108 -16.85 -15.58 -1.47
C PRO A 108 -16.75 -15.10 -2.93
N PRO A 109 -16.41 -15.99 -3.89
CA PRO A 109 -16.41 -15.61 -5.30
C PRO A 109 -17.76 -14.94 -5.60
N ILE A 110 -17.72 -13.67 -6.04
CA ILE A 110 -18.91 -12.85 -6.26
C ILE A 110 -19.89 -13.65 -7.13
N PRO A 111 -21.09 -14.02 -6.62
CA PRO A 111 -22.05 -14.81 -7.39
C PRO A 111 -22.44 -14.05 -8.65
N GLY A 112 -22.21 -14.64 -9.83
CA GLY A 112 -22.58 -14.06 -11.13
C GLY A 112 -21.40 -13.73 -12.06
N TRP A 113 -20.15 -13.95 -11.65
CA TRP A 113 -18.96 -13.71 -12.49
C TRP A 113 -18.26 -15.02 -12.89
N ARG A 114 -19.04 -16.00 -13.36
CA ARG A 114 -18.50 -17.05 -14.21
C ARG A 114 -18.53 -16.52 -15.63
N ASP A 115 -17.34 -16.24 -16.17
CA ASP A 115 -16.86 -16.72 -17.47
C ASP A 115 -15.41 -16.32 -17.71
#